data_AF-A0A2V8S8K7-F1
#
_entry.id   AF-A0A2V8S8K7-F1
#
_cell.length_a   1.000
_cell.length_b   1.000
_cell.length_c   1.000
_cell.angle_alpha   90.00
_cell.angle_beta   90.00
_cell.angle_gamma   90.00
#
_symmetry.space_group_name_H-M   'P 1'
#
loop_
_entity.id
_entity.type
_entity.pdbx_description
1 polymer ?
#
loop_
_entity_poly.entity_id
_entity_poly.type
_entity_poly.pdbx_seq_one_letter_code
_entity_poly.pdbx_strand_id
1 'polypeptide(L)'
;MNYLPDSAGHPIVSKVTFSAQQNGDFWSLSVVVGVGEFYDAGEQQVAALTLRTNERAEVREVARFGLNPFSVGVVKVLGATASKPRVNSRVQSISVEKLEANMLPEPYRLTLKNNSSKDVLAIQYNTYKNGQFLFLKWLGMGLPRPLIKAGEVYRLEALSEAHTCADPDGYRPAQSNRLDIVSAVFTDGSYEGEPGLAALLRGVALGNKKHLGRVVATLNNLSENEKSIPAVVIYQLRYLAEGIDETADSYIVDELENSLPPLGPEATFALPNFIRAGQHDVKTNLLIDAQQLEDISNKTQKAKAMNVWLTQTKAKYEHWLALAKAVTAH
;
A
#
# COMPACT_ATOMS: atom_id res chain seq x y z
N MET A 1 -11.53 4.98 -21.37
CA MET A 1 -10.15 4.46 -21.16
C MET A 1 -10.01 3.22 -22.03
N ASN A 2 -9.04 3.21 -22.93
CA ASN A 2 -8.72 2.04 -23.77
C ASN A 2 -7.66 1.23 -23.03
N TYR A 3 -8.04 0.13 -22.40
CA TYR A 3 -7.09 -0.79 -21.77
C TYR A 3 -6.45 -1.66 -22.85
N LEU A 4 -5.16 -1.99 -22.71
CA LEU A 4 -4.52 -2.98 -23.57
C LEU A 4 -5.22 -4.34 -23.34
N PRO A 5 -5.72 -4.99 -24.40
CA PRO A 5 -6.33 -6.30 -24.26
C PRO A 5 -5.27 -7.39 -24.09
N ASP A 6 -5.67 -8.51 -23.48
CA ASP A 6 -4.92 -9.76 -23.50
C ASP A 6 -4.88 -10.36 -24.92
N SER A 7 -4.20 -11.49 -25.08
CA SER A 7 -4.10 -12.19 -26.37
C SER A 7 -5.44 -12.62 -26.97
N ALA A 8 -6.52 -12.61 -26.18
CA ALA A 8 -7.87 -12.97 -26.59
C ALA A 8 -8.80 -11.75 -26.79
N GLY A 9 -8.31 -10.52 -26.59
CA GLY A 9 -9.12 -9.30 -26.74
C GLY A 9 -9.84 -8.87 -25.46
N HIS A 10 -9.68 -9.57 -24.34
CA HIS A 10 -10.27 -9.19 -23.06
C HIS A 10 -9.41 -8.12 -22.37
N PRO A 11 -10.01 -7.21 -21.60
CA PRO A 11 -9.19 -6.24 -20.90
C PRO A 11 -8.41 -6.93 -19.77
N ILE A 12 -7.16 -6.51 -19.52
CA ILE A 12 -6.31 -7.11 -18.48
C ILE A 12 -6.98 -6.99 -17.11
N VAL A 13 -7.28 -8.12 -16.47
CA VAL A 13 -7.82 -8.16 -15.11
C VAL A 13 -6.68 -8.17 -14.11
N SER A 14 -6.62 -7.18 -13.23
CA SER A 14 -5.61 -7.09 -12.17
C SER A 14 -6.08 -7.67 -10.84
N LYS A 15 -7.38 -7.61 -10.54
CA LYS A 15 -7.94 -8.09 -9.26
C LYS A 15 -9.43 -8.41 -9.35
N VAL A 16 -9.90 -9.26 -8.44
CA VAL A 16 -11.32 -9.41 -8.10
C VAL A 16 -11.48 -9.09 -6.62
N THR A 17 -12.31 -8.11 -6.31
CA THR A 17 -12.55 -7.64 -4.94
C THR A 17 -13.95 -8.04 -4.51
N PHE A 18 -14.05 -8.56 -3.29
CA PHE A 18 -15.31 -8.89 -2.65
C PHE A 18 -15.50 -7.97 -1.45
N SER A 19 -16.66 -7.36 -1.33
CA SER A 19 -17.05 -6.62 -0.13
C SER A 19 -18.41 -7.11 0.35
N ALA A 20 -18.56 -7.27 1.65
CA ALA A 20 -19.78 -7.80 2.25
C ALA A 20 -20.18 -6.97 3.46
N GLN A 21 -21.48 -6.69 3.58
CA GLN A 21 -22.07 -6.02 4.73
C GLN A 21 -23.26 -6.81 5.24
N GLN A 22 -23.30 -7.06 6.54
CA GLN A 22 -24.43 -7.73 7.18
C GLN A 22 -25.54 -6.72 7.50
N ASN A 23 -26.77 -7.06 7.11
CA ASN A 23 -27.99 -6.32 7.37
C ASN A 23 -29.03 -7.29 7.95
N GLY A 24 -28.98 -7.52 9.27
CA GLY A 24 -29.78 -8.55 9.94
C GLY A 24 -29.39 -9.96 9.49
N ASP A 25 -30.34 -10.73 8.97
CA ASP A 25 -30.13 -12.10 8.49
C ASP A 25 -29.57 -12.19 7.07
N PHE A 26 -29.44 -11.05 6.38
CA PHE A 26 -28.96 -10.97 5.02
C PHE A 26 -27.58 -10.33 4.94
N TRP A 27 -26.83 -10.73 3.93
CA TRP A 27 -25.55 -10.14 3.56
C TRP A 27 -25.67 -9.52 2.18
N SER A 28 -25.34 -8.23 2.10
CA SER A 28 -25.16 -7.52 0.84
C SER A 28 -23.71 -7.71 0.39
N LEU A 29 -23.51 -8.51 -0.66
CA LEU A 29 -22.21 -8.82 -1.26
C LEU A 29 -22.05 -8.04 -2.57
N SER A 30 -20.95 -7.31 -2.72
CA SER A 30 -20.54 -6.69 -3.98
C SER A 30 -19.31 -7.40 -4.51
N VAL A 31 -19.32 -7.68 -5.82
CA VAL A 31 -18.18 -8.25 -6.54
C VAL A 31 -17.74 -7.22 -7.57
N VAL A 32 -16.46 -6.86 -7.52
CA VAL A 32 -15.86 -5.83 -8.36
C VAL A 32 -14.64 -6.41 -9.05
N VAL A 33 -14.53 -6.20 -10.36
CA VAL A 33 -13.35 -6.56 -11.14
C VAL A 33 -12.51 -5.30 -11.38
N GLY A 34 -11.23 -5.36 -11.02
CA GLY A 34 -10.23 -4.36 -11.37
C GLY A 34 -9.66 -4.65 -12.76
N VAL A 35 -9.72 -3.66 -13.63
CA VAL A 35 -9.35 -3.76 -15.04
C VAL A 35 -8.28 -2.73 -15.37
N GLY A 36 -7.21 -3.16 -16.04
CA GLY A 36 -5.99 -2.37 -16.23
C GLY A 36 -4.91 -2.77 -15.23
N GLU A 37 -3.71 -2.25 -15.44
CA GLU A 37 -2.54 -2.58 -14.62
C GLU A 37 -2.32 -1.55 -13.53
N PHE A 38 -2.07 -2.03 -12.31
CA PHE A 38 -1.52 -1.22 -11.23
C PHE A 38 -2.35 0.05 -10.94
N TYR A 39 -1.82 1.24 -11.23
CA TYR A 39 -2.45 2.54 -10.98
C TYR A 39 -3.46 2.97 -12.04
N ASP A 40 -3.46 2.31 -13.19
CA ASP A 40 -4.46 2.50 -14.25
C ASP A 40 -5.67 1.58 -14.05
N ALA A 41 -5.70 0.81 -12.94
CA ALA A 41 -6.78 -0.12 -12.66
C ALA A 41 -8.10 0.61 -12.36
N GLY A 42 -9.05 0.54 -13.30
CA GLY A 42 -10.43 0.93 -13.07
C GLY A 42 -11.22 -0.19 -12.40
N GLU A 43 -12.15 0.17 -11.53
CA GLU A 43 -13.04 -0.80 -10.88
C GLU A 43 -14.40 -0.88 -11.60
N GLN A 44 -14.85 -2.09 -11.90
CA GLN A 44 -16.17 -2.34 -12.46
C GLN A 44 -16.93 -3.32 -11.57
N GLN A 45 -18.06 -2.87 -11.04
CA GLN A 45 -18.96 -3.77 -10.33
C GLN A 45 -19.56 -4.76 -11.32
N VAL A 46 -19.46 -6.04 -11.00
CA VAL A 46 -19.93 -7.15 -11.83
C VAL A 46 -21.12 -7.86 -11.22
N ALA A 47 -21.27 -7.84 -9.90
CA ALA A 47 -22.44 -8.37 -9.23
C ALA A 47 -22.78 -7.61 -7.94
N ALA A 48 -24.06 -7.56 -7.63
CA ALA A 48 -24.60 -7.16 -6.34
C ALA A 48 -25.56 -8.27 -5.88
N LEU A 49 -25.23 -8.95 -4.80
CA LEU A 49 -25.94 -10.14 -4.35
C LEU A 49 -26.46 -9.92 -2.93
N THR A 50 -27.64 -10.44 -2.64
CA THR A 50 -28.17 -10.52 -1.29
C THR A 50 -28.30 -12.00 -0.94
N LEU A 51 -27.51 -12.44 0.04
CA LEU A 51 -27.41 -13.85 0.42
C LEU A 51 -27.68 -14.01 1.92
N ARG A 52 -28.32 -15.10 2.32
CA ARG A 52 -28.37 -15.56 3.71
C ARG A 52 -27.16 -16.44 4.03
N THR A 53 -26.94 -16.71 5.31
CA THR A 53 -25.94 -17.70 5.71
C THR A 53 -26.24 -19.07 5.10
N ASN A 54 -25.19 -19.69 4.56
CA ASN A 54 -25.16 -20.94 3.78
C ASN A 54 -25.76 -20.87 2.38
N GLU A 55 -26.21 -19.70 1.92
CA GLU A 55 -26.58 -19.50 0.52
C GLU A 55 -25.35 -19.26 -0.37
N ARG A 56 -25.48 -19.68 -1.61
CA ARG A 56 -24.49 -19.49 -2.67
C ARG A 56 -25.17 -18.93 -3.90
N ALA A 57 -24.46 -18.08 -4.63
CA ALA A 57 -24.83 -17.61 -5.94
C ALA A 57 -23.66 -17.79 -6.91
N GLU A 58 -23.97 -17.86 -8.20
CA GLU A 58 -22.98 -17.88 -9.26
C GLU A 58 -22.78 -16.47 -9.79
N VAL A 59 -21.54 -16.07 -10.00
CA VAL A 59 -21.16 -14.81 -10.63
C VAL A 59 -20.72 -15.14 -12.05
N ARG A 60 -21.60 -14.93 -13.03
CA ARG A 60 -21.34 -15.26 -14.45
C ARG A 60 -20.83 -14.06 -15.24
N GLU A 61 -21.13 -12.87 -14.75
CA GLU A 61 -20.83 -11.58 -15.36
C GLU A 61 -19.31 -11.35 -15.50
N VAL A 62 -18.50 -12.06 -14.72
CA VAL A 62 -17.03 -12.04 -14.81
C VAL A 62 -16.50 -12.60 -16.12
N ALA A 63 -17.28 -13.43 -16.83
CA ALA A 63 -16.88 -14.02 -18.11
C ALA A 63 -16.59 -12.96 -19.19
N ARG A 64 -17.22 -11.78 -19.13
CA ARG A 64 -16.94 -10.68 -20.06
C ARG A 64 -15.51 -10.11 -19.94
N PHE A 65 -14.81 -10.45 -18.86
CA PHE A 65 -13.41 -10.07 -18.61
C PHE A 65 -12.44 -11.25 -18.79
N GLY A 66 -12.88 -12.35 -19.42
CA GLY A 66 -12.03 -13.53 -19.63
C GLY A 66 -11.85 -14.42 -18.38
N LEU A 67 -12.57 -14.15 -17.29
CA LEU A 67 -12.54 -14.98 -16.09
C LEU A 67 -13.56 -16.13 -16.19
N ASN A 68 -13.22 -17.30 -15.67
CA ASN A 68 -14.20 -18.36 -15.50
C ASN A 68 -15.26 -17.95 -14.46
N PRO A 69 -16.56 -18.17 -14.73
CA PRO A 69 -17.60 -18.01 -13.72
C PRO A 69 -17.27 -18.78 -12.44
N PHE A 70 -17.62 -18.20 -11.29
CA PHE A 70 -17.35 -18.81 -9.99
C PHE A 70 -18.54 -18.63 -9.05
N SER A 71 -18.61 -19.49 -8.02
CA SER A 71 -19.63 -19.39 -6.99
C SER A 71 -19.10 -18.59 -5.79
N VAL A 72 -19.94 -17.69 -5.28
CA VAL A 72 -19.74 -16.97 -4.04
C VAL A 72 -20.80 -17.39 -3.04
N GLY A 73 -20.45 -17.45 -1.77
CA GLY A 73 -21.38 -17.84 -0.72
C GLY A 73 -21.04 -17.23 0.62
N VAL A 74 -22.05 -17.13 1.48
CA VAL A 74 -21.87 -16.73 2.87
C VAL A 74 -21.89 -18.01 3.70
N VAL A 75 -20.87 -18.22 4.52
CA VAL A 75 -20.78 -19.41 5.38
C VAL A 75 -20.65 -19.00 6.83
N LYS A 76 -21.12 -19.86 7.74
CA LYS A 76 -20.86 -19.66 9.16
C LYS A 76 -19.37 -19.91 9.44
N VAL A 77 -18.75 -18.96 10.12
CA VAL A 77 -17.41 -19.12 10.67
C VAL A 77 -17.53 -19.83 12.02
N LEU A 78 -16.96 -21.02 12.10
CA LEU A 78 -16.85 -21.73 13.38
C LEU A 78 -15.60 -21.22 14.09
N GLY A 79 -15.81 -20.26 14.99
CA GLY A 79 -14.73 -19.73 15.82
C GLY A 79 -14.06 -20.85 16.61
N ALA A 80 -12.74 -20.81 16.67
CA ALA A 80 -11.94 -21.74 17.46
C ALA A 80 -10.94 -20.96 18.30
N THR A 81 -10.54 -21.50 19.44
CA THR A 81 -9.48 -20.90 20.25
C THR A 81 -8.20 -20.81 19.44
N ALA A 82 -7.62 -19.61 19.34
CA ALA A 82 -6.36 -19.43 18.63
C ALA A 82 -5.19 -19.89 19.50
N SER A 83 -4.23 -20.62 18.91
CA SER A 83 -2.92 -20.86 19.55
C SER A 83 -2.00 -19.65 19.39
N LYS A 84 -1.02 -19.44 20.28
CA LYS A 84 -0.03 -18.38 20.04
C LYS A 84 0.99 -18.85 19.01
N PRO A 85 1.25 -18.11 17.91
CA PRO A 85 2.31 -18.46 16.98
C PRO A 85 3.67 -18.29 17.67
N ARG A 86 4.66 -19.05 17.21
CA ARG A 86 6.07 -18.72 17.51
C ARG A 86 6.45 -17.46 16.74
N VAL A 87 6.94 -16.44 17.43
CA VAL A 87 7.45 -15.24 16.77
C VAL A 87 8.96 -15.22 16.83
N ASN A 88 9.61 -15.15 15.66
CA ASN A 88 11.06 -14.98 15.57
C ASN A 88 11.35 -13.60 14.96
N SER A 89 12.35 -12.91 15.51
CA SER A 89 12.89 -11.70 14.88
C SER A 89 14.25 -12.01 14.29
N ARG A 90 14.43 -11.71 13.00
CA ARG A 90 15.74 -11.74 12.33
C ARG A 90 16.43 -10.38 12.33
N VAL A 91 15.79 -9.38 12.95
CA VAL A 91 16.30 -8.01 13.08
C VAL A 91 16.49 -7.70 14.57
N GLN A 92 17.52 -6.94 14.90
CA GLN A 92 17.87 -6.61 16.29
C GLN A 92 17.11 -5.38 16.80
N SER A 93 16.76 -4.49 15.88
CA SER A 93 16.04 -3.25 16.15
C SER A 93 14.60 -3.46 16.60
N ILE A 94 13.96 -4.60 16.30
CA ILE A 94 12.55 -4.86 16.65
C ILE A 94 12.44 -6.00 17.66
N SER A 95 11.81 -5.72 18.80
CA SER A 95 11.37 -6.75 19.75
C SER A 95 9.84 -6.85 19.81
N VAL A 96 9.36 -8.02 20.23
CA VAL A 96 7.93 -8.26 20.46
C VAL A 96 7.68 -8.24 21.96
N GLU A 97 7.03 -7.17 22.45
CA GLU A 97 6.73 -7.02 23.88
C GLU A 97 5.46 -7.79 24.29
N LYS A 98 4.49 -7.89 23.37
CA LYS A 98 3.22 -8.55 23.63
C LYS A 98 2.74 -9.32 22.42
N LEU A 99 2.19 -10.51 22.66
CA LEU A 99 1.49 -11.33 21.67
C LEU A 99 0.17 -11.84 22.24
N GLU A 100 -0.91 -11.44 21.59
CA GLU A 100 -2.28 -11.88 21.86
C GLU A 100 -2.80 -12.69 20.67
N ALA A 101 -3.40 -13.83 20.98
CA ALA A 101 -4.11 -14.69 20.04
C ALA A 101 -5.32 -15.24 20.81
N ASN A 102 -6.51 -14.78 20.47
CA ASN A 102 -7.73 -15.08 21.24
C ASN A 102 -8.58 -16.12 20.52
N MET A 103 -9.10 -15.77 19.35
CA MET A 103 -10.03 -16.60 18.59
C MET A 103 -9.70 -16.53 17.10
N LEU A 104 -9.86 -17.63 16.39
CA LEU A 104 -9.80 -17.64 14.93
C LEU A 104 -11.17 -17.24 14.35
N PRO A 105 -11.20 -16.48 13.25
CA PRO A 105 -10.09 -16.02 12.41
C PRO A 105 -9.55 -14.62 12.78
N GLU A 106 -9.67 -14.18 14.03
CA GLU A 106 -9.17 -12.85 14.40
C GLU A 106 -7.65 -12.74 14.18
N PRO A 107 -7.15 -11.58 13.72
CA PRO A 107 -5.71 -11.34 13.61
C PRO A 107 -4.99 -11.50 14.95
N TYR A 108 -3.73 -11.93 14.90
CA TYR A 108 -2.83 -11.80 16.03
C TYR A 108 -2.56 -10.33 16.31
N ARG A 109 -2.54 -9.95 17.58
CA ARG A 109 -2.14 -8.61 18.01
C ARG A 109 -0.76 -8.67 18.62
N LEU A 110 0.19 -8.08 17.92
CA LEU A 110 1.57 -7.94 18.36
C LEU A 110 1.80 -6.49 18.80
N THR A 111 2.49 -6.31 19.91
CA THR A 111 3.10 -5.02 20.27
C THR A 111 4.58 -5.11 19.95
N LEU A 112 4.98 -4.40 18.90
CA LEU A 112 6.36 -4.32 18.44
C LEU A 112 7.01 -3.09 19.08
N LYS A 113 8.25 -3.21 19.54
CA LYS A 113 9.05 -2.09 20.03
C LYS A 113 10.27 -1.87 19.16
N ASN A 114 10.51 -0.61 18.81
CA ASN A 114 11.74 -0.18 18.19
C ASN A 114 12.81 0.08 19.27
N ASN A 115 13.78 -0.81 19.36
CA ASN A 115 14.92 -0.71 20.29
C ASN A 115 16.11 0.05 19.67
N SER A 116 16.03 0.46 18.41
CA SER A 116 17.08 1.23 17.77
C SER A 116 16.98 2.72 18.12
N SER A 117 18.05 3.46 17.87
CA SER A 117 18.06 4.93 17.92
C SER A 117 17.55 5.58 16.64
N LYS A 118 17.07 4.80 15.66
CA LYS A 118 16.60 5.27 14.37
C LYS A 118 15.10 5.04 14.24
N ASP A 119 14.43 5.91 13.51
CA ASP A 119 13.03 5.70 13.19
C ASP A 119 12.90 4.57 12.16
N VAL A 120 12.01 3.62 12.43
CA VAL A 120 11.70 2.51 11.53
C VAL A 120 10.67 3.00 10.53
N LEU A 121 11.05 3.02 9.27
CA LEU A 121 10.18 3.38 8.17
C LEU A 121 9.24 2.23 7.81
N ALA A 122 9.76 1.01 7.74
CA ALA A 122 9.01 -0.14 7.28
C ALA A 122 9.50 -1.45 7.89
N ILE A 123 8.61 -2.43 7.94
CA ILE A 123 8.90 -3.78 8.43
C ILE A 123 8.31 -4.81 7.46
N GLN A 124 9.05 -5.88 7.20
CA GLN A 124 8.54 -7.07 6.55
C GLN A 124 8.39 -8.18 7.58
N TYR A 125 7.25 -8.87 7.53
CA TYR A 125 7.10 -10.14 8.22
C TYR A 125 6.51 -11.22 7.31
N ASN A 126 6.91 -12.46 7.57
CA ASN A 126 6.44 -13.65 6.88
C ASN A 126 5.68 -14.53 7.87
N THR A 127 4.68 -15.26 7.42
CA THR A 127 4.01 -16.27 8.23
C THR A 127 4.14 -17.66 7.64
N TYR A 128 4.09 -18.66 8.51
CA TYR A 128 4.26 -20.05 8.14
C TYR A 128 3.27 -20.94 8.88
N LYS A 129 2.93 -22.07 8.25
CA LYS A 129 2.20 -23.17 8.86
C LYS A 129 2.97 -24.46 8.61
N ASN A 130 3.38 -25.11 9.69
CA ASN A 130 4.12 -26.38 9.63
C ASN A 130 5.37 -26.30 8.72
N GLY A 131 6.07 -25.17 8.76
CA GLY A 131 7.26 -24.90 7.94
C GLY A 131 6.98 -24.42 6.52
N GLN A 132 5.74 -24.53 6.03
CA GLN A 132 5.35 -24.00 4.73
C GLN A 132 5.08 -22.49 4.82
N PHE A 133 5.65 -21.73 3.90
CA PHE A 133 5.36 -20.31 3.74
C PHE A 133 3.89 -20.12 3.37
N LEU A 134 3.23 -19.18 4.04
CA LEU A 134 1.84 -18.83 3.77
C LEU A 134 1.74 -17.51 3.01
N PHE A 135 2.28 -16.45 3.61
CA PHE A 135 2.30 -15.13 2.99
C PHE A 135 3.36 -14.24 3.63
N LEU A 136 3.69 -13.16 2.93
CA LEU A 136 4.48 -12.04 3.40
C LEU A 136 3.63 -10.78 3.46
N LYS A 137 4.00 -9.86 4.33
CA LYS A 137 3.38 -8.53 4.39
C LYS A 137 4.45 -7.47 4.64
N TRP A 138 4.33 -6.37 3.91
CA TRP A 138 5.09 -5.15 4.13
C TRP A 138 4.23 -4.14 4.89
N LEU A 139 4.82 -3.53 5.92
CA LEU A 139 4.23 -2.47 6.72
C LEU A 139 5.01 -1.19 6.49
N GLY A 140 4.35 -0.03 6.53
CA GLY A 140 5.05 1.26 6.42
C GLY A 140 5.58 1.58 5.02
N MET A 141 4.98 1.02 3.97
CA MET A 141 5.41 1.27 2.58
C MET A 141 5.13 2.69 2.06
N GLY A 142 4.30 3.46 2.78
CA GLY A 142 3.97 4.83 2.39
C GLY A 142 4.92 5.85 3.02
N LEU A 143 5.68 6.56 2.19
CA LEU A 143 6.36 7.78 2.61
C LEU A 143 5.31 8.86 2.98
N PRO A 144 5.62 9.79 3.90
CA PRO A 144 6.92 10.04 4.51
C PRO A 144 6.99 9.67 6.00
N ARG A 145 5.98 8.98 6.54
CA ARG A 145 5.85 8.85 8.00
C ARG A 145 6.53 7.58 8.48
N PRO A 146 7.35 7.64 9.54
CA PRO A 146 7.90 6.43 10.12
C PRO A 146 6.76 5.55 10.66
N LEU A 147 6.91 4.23 10.51
CA LEU A 147 6.01 3.24 11.09
C LEU A 147 6.14 3.19 12.61
N ILE A 148 7.38 3.25 13.12
CA ILE A 148 7.70 3.23 14.55
C ILE A 148 8.85 4.20 14.82
N LYS A 149 8.65 5.25 15.60
CA LYS A 149 9.77 6.12 15.99
C LYS A 149 10.76 5.40 16.90
N ALA A 150 11.97 5.93 17.03
CA ALA A 150 12.98 5.44 17.96
C ALA A 150 12.42 5.32 19.39
N GLY A 151 12.53 4.13 19.99
CA GLY A 151 12.04 3.84 21.34
C GLY A 151 10.51 3.64 21.47
N GLU A 152 9.73 3.93 20.43
CA GLU A 152 8.26 3.80 20.48
C GLU A 152 7.79 2.37 20.19
N VAL A 153 6.49 2.15 20.44
CA VAL A 153 5.80 0.88 20.19
C VAL A 153 4.77 1.01 19.09
N TYR A 154 4.55 -0.08 18.37
CA TYR A 154 3.55 -0.18 17.30
C TYR A 154 2.69 -1.43 17.48
N ARG A 155 1.38 -1.25 17.33
CA ARG A 155 0.43 -2.35 17.40
C ARG A 155 0.19 -2.91 15.99
N LEU A 156 0.65 -4.13 15.78
CA LEU A 156 0.44 -4.87 14.54
C LEU A 156 -0.73 -5.84 14.69
N GLU A 157 -1.68 -5.77 13.75
CA GLU A 157 -2.65 -6.83 13.51
C GLU A 157 -2.15 -7.73 12.36
N ALA A 158 -1.52 -8.84 12.72
CA ALA A 158 -0.99 -9.80 11.79
C ALA A 158 -2.05 -10.87 11.48
N LEU A 159 -2.26 -11.18 10.19
CA LEU A 159 -3.23 -12.21 9.81
C LEU A 159 -2.85 -13.55 10.45
N SER A 160 -3.84 -14.19 11.07
CA SER A 160 -3.70 -15.54 11.61
C SER A 160 -3.73 -16.62 10.52
N GLU A 161 -4.19 -16.28 9.31
CA GLU A 161 -4.52 -17.20 8.21
C GLU A 161 -4.20 -16.59 6.83
N ALA A 162 -3.93 -17.44 5.83
CA ALA A 162 -3.89 -17.02 4.41
C ALA A 162 -4.44 -18.01 3.39
N HIS A 163 -4.72 -19.27 3.77
CA HIS A 163 -5.25 -20.27 2.85
C HIS A 163 -6.45 -20.96 3.47
N THR A 164 -7.57 -20.91 2.77
CA THR A 164 -8.87 -21.36 3.26
C THR A 164 -9.35 -22.59 2.49
N CYS A 165 -9.82 -23.62 3.18
CA CYS A 165 -10.75 -24.58 2.61
C CYS A 165 -12.12 -24.34 3.27
N ALA A 166 -13.12 -23.97 2.46
CA ALA A 166 -14.50 -24.01 2.92
C ALA A 166 -14.96 -25.48 2.90
N ASP A 167 -15.31 -26.02 4.07
CA ASP A 167 -15.93 -27.34 4.16
C ASP A 167 -17.45 -27.22 3.91
N PRO A 168 -18.14 -28.31 3.52
CA PRO A 168 -19.60 -28.32 3.37
C PRO A 168 -20.35 -27.85 4.63
N ASP A 169 -19.77 -28.07 5.82
CA ASP A 169 -20.36 -27.73 7.13
C ASP A 169 -20.03 -26.31 7.61
N GLY A 170 -19.25 -25.54 6.85
CA GLY A 170 -18.87 -24.17 7.18
C GLY A 170 -17.37 -23.90 7.06
N TYR A 171 -16.97 -22.75 7.59
CA TYR A 171 -15.59 -22.28 7.52
C TYR A 171 -14.80 -22.69 8.76
N ARG A 172 -13.71 -23.44 8.56
CA ARG A 172 -12.73 -23.80 9.58
C ARG A 172 -11.43 -23.04 9.32
N PRO A 173 -11.15 -21.97 10.08
CA PRO A 173 -9.96 -21.16 9.85
C PRO A 173 -8.67 -21.96 10.03
N ALA A 174 -7.79 -21.89 9.04
CA ALA A 174 -6.43 -22.37 9.13
C ALA A 174 -5.55 -21.37 9.87
N GLN A 175 -4.85 -21.86 10.89
CA GLN A 175 -3.97 -21.00 11.68
C GLN A 175 -2.49 -21.14 11.28
N SER A 176 -1.77 -20.03 11.15
CA SER A 176 -0.31 -19.98 11.07
C SER A 176 0.32 -20.24 12.44
N ASN A 177 1.37 -21.05 12.50
CA ASN A 177 2.04 -21.38 13.77
C ASN A 177 3.39 -20.67 13.95
N ARG A 178 3.83 -19.88 12.96
CA ARG A 178 5.05 -19.10 13.05
C ARG A 178 4.92 -17.76 12.31
N LEU A 179 5.47 -16.71 12.90
CA LEU A 179 5.65 -15.39 12.29
C LEU A 179 7.13 -15.00 12.41
N ASP A 180 7.75 -14.64 11.30
CA ASP A 180 9.15 -14.20 11.27
C ASP A 180 9.18 -12.73 10.85
N ILE A 181 9.73 -11.84 11.70
CA ILE A 181 10.08 -10.47 11.32
C ILE A 181 11.42 -10.55 10.59
N VAL A 182 11.43 -10.30 9.29
CA VAL A 182 12.57 -10.65 8.41
C VAL A 182 13.39 -9.46 7.95
N SER A 183 12.80 -8.26 7.92
CA SER A 183 13.49 -7.04 7.50
C SER A 183 12.90 -5.83 8.20
N ALA A 184 13.77 -4.86 8.50
CA ALA A 184 13.40 -3.54 9.02
C ALA A 184 14.21 -2.49 8.26
N VAL A 185 13.52 -1.47 7.74
CA VAL A 185 14.15 -0.37 6.99
C VAL A 185 13.95 0.91 7.79
N PHE A 186 15.01 1.70 7.94
CA PHE A 186 15.01 2.93 8.70
C PHE A 186 14.79 4.16 7.81
N THR A 187 14.41 5.28 8.40
CA THR A 187 14.17 6.54 7.67
C THR A 187 15.41 7.11 6.98
N ASP A 188 16.61 6.69 7.40
CA ASP A 188 17.85 7.05 6.73
C ASP A 188 18.18 6.13 5.55
N GLY A 189 17.38 5.09 5.25
CA GLY A 189 17.65 4.15 4.14
C GLY A 189 18.56 2.98 4.48
N SER A 190 19.14 2.95 5.68
CA SER A 190 19.78 1.74 6.21
C SER A 190 18.72 0.67 6.55
N TYR A 191 19.13 -0.59 6.63
CA TYR A 191 18.22 -1.69 6.92
C TYR A 191 18.90 -2.83 7.70
N GLU A 192 18.09 -3.67 8.31
CA GLU A 192 18.46 -4.94 8.93
C GLU A 192 17.71 -6.09 8.26
N GLY A 193 18.35 -7.26 8.16
CA GLY A 193 17.72 -8.47 7.63
C GLY A 193 17.81 -8.58 6.11
N GLU A 194 16.74 -9.08 5.49
CA GLU A 194 16.69 -9.33 4.04
C GLU A 194 16.65 -8.00 3.25
N PRO A 195 17.38 -7.88 2.11
CA PRO A 195 17.50 -6.64 1.35
C PRO A 195 16.27 -6.28 0.52
N GLY A 196 15.36 -7.24 0.28
CA GLY A 196 14.22 -7.06 -0.63
C GLY A 196 13.35 -5.85 -0.29
N LEU A 197 12.93 -5.71 0.97
CA LEU A 197 12.12 -4.56 1.40
C LEU A 197 12.86 -3.22 1.23
N ALA A 198 14.16 -3.19 1.54
CA ALA A 198 14.98 -1.99 1.36
C ALA A 198 15.06 -1.58 -0.12
N ALA A 199 15.24 -2.54 -1.03
CA ALA A 199 15.24 -2.31 -2.47
C ALA A 199 13.93 -1.68 -2.94
N LEU A 200 12.79 -2.25 -2.54
CA LEU A 200 11.47 -1.75 -2.94
C LEU A 200 11.22 -0.32 -2.43
N LEU A 201 11.57 -0.01 -1.18
CA LEU A 201 11.44 1.33 -0.62
C LEU A 201 12.37 2.35 -1.27
N ARG A 202 13.59 1.94 -1.62
CA ARG A 202 14.49 2.77 -2.43
C ARG A 202 13.91 3.03 -3.81
N GLY A 203 13.28 2.03 -4.43
CA GLY A 203 12.50 2.21 -5.67
C GLY A 203 11.46 3.31 -5.54
N VAL A 204 10.61 3.25 -4.52
CA VAL A 204 9.60 4.29 -4.22
C VAL A 204 10.25 5.65 -3.99
N ALA A 205 11.34 5.70 -3.22
CA ALA A 205 12.05 6.94 -2.93
C ALA A 205 12.68 7.56 -4.19
N LEU A 206 13.26 6.76 -5.10
CA LEU A 206 13.81 7.24 -6.37
C LEU A 206 12.71 7.75 -7.30
N GLY A 207 11.59 7.02 -7.41
CA GLY A 207 10.42 7.46 -8.17
C GLY A 207 9.88 8.80 -7.67
N ASN A 208 9.77 8.96 -6.36
CA ASN A 208 9.42 10.23 -5.71
C ASN A 208 10.45 11.34 -6.03
N LYS A 209 11.73 11.07 -5.78
CA LYS A 209 12.84 12.02 -5.92
C LYS A 209 12.93 12.61 -7.33
N LYS A 210 12.62 11.82 -8.38
CA LYS A 210 12.63 12.24 -9.79
C LYS A 210 11.79 13.51 -10.02
N HIS A 211 10.66 13.66 -9.33
CA HIS A 211 9.73 14.77 -9.57
C HIS A 211 9.67 15.79 -8.41
N LEU A 212 9.97 15.37 -7.18
CA LEU A 212 9.85 16.24 -6.00
C LEU A 212 10.71 17.50 -6.06
N GLY A 213 11.90 17.45 -6.68
CA GLY A 213 12.74 18.64 -6.87
C GLY A 213 12.04 19.74 -7.67
N ARG A 214 11.38 19.36 -8.77
CA ARG A 214 10.60 20.28 -9.61
C ARG A 214 9.38 20.82 -8.87
N VAL A 215 8.67 19.97 -8.12
CA VAL A 215 7.51 20.36 -7.32
C VAL A 215 7.88 21.40 -6.27
N VAL A 216 8.94 21.16 -5.48
CA VAL A 216 9.40 22.09 -4.45
C VAL A 216 9.83 23.43 -5.07
N ALA A 217 10.56 23.41 -6.20
CA ALA A 217 10.96 24.63 -6.88
C ALA A 217 9.74 25.46 -7.35
N THR A 218 8.71 24.83 -7.92
CA THR A 218 7.48 25.52 -8.32
C THR A 218 6.73 26.09 -7.12
N LEU A 219 6.60 25.34 -6.02
CA LEU A 219 5.94 25.82 -4.80
C LEU A 219 6.69 27.00 -4.17
N ASN A 220 8.02 27.02 -4.23
CA ASN A 220 8.84 28.17 -3.80
C ASN A 220 8.52 29.42 -4.64
N ASN A 221 8.57 29.30 -5.97
CA ASN A 221 8.26 30.40 -6.88
C ASN A 221 6.83 30.94 -6.67
N LEU A 222 5.86 30.06 -6.42
CA LEU A 222 4.47 30.45 -6.16
C LEU A 222 4.32 31.17 -4.83
N SER A 223 5.10 30.79 -3.81
CA SER A 223 5.07 31.37 -2.46
C SER A 223 5.73 32.74 -2.41
N GLU A 224 6.76 32.97 -3.21
CA GLU A 224 7.47 34.26 -3.30
C GLU A 224 6.71 35.29 -4.14
N ASN A 225 5.80 34.84 -5.01
CA ASN A 225 4.96 35.72 -5.80
C ASN A 225 3.71 36.16 -5.01
N GLU A 226 3.77 37.34 -4.39
CA GLU A 226 2.65 37.95 -3.65
C GLU A 226 1.37 38.13 -4.49
N LYS A 227 1.47 38.08 -5.83
CA LYS A 227 0.32 38.19 -6.75
C LYS A 227 -0.25 36.84 -7.18
N SER A 228 0.31 35.72 -6.71
CA SER A 228 -0.25 34.39 -6.94
C SER A 228 -1.69 34.33 -6.45
N ILE A 229 -2.61 33.95 -7.33
CA ILE A 229 -4.02 33.69 -6.97
C ILE A 229 -4.28 32.17 -6.98
N PRO A 230 -5.29 31.67 -6.24
CA PRO A 230 -5.52 30.23 -6.12
C PRO A 230 -5.65 29.51 -7.47
N ALA A 231 -6.32 30.14 -8.46
CA ALA A 231 -6.46 29.57 -9.80
C ALA A 231 -5.11 29.28 -10.48
N VAL A 232 -4.12 30.16 -10.30
CA VAL A 232 -2.76 29.96 -10.84
C VAL A 232 -2.06 28.81 -10.13
N VAL A 233 -2.17 28.74 -8.80
CA VAL A 233 -1.57 27.66 -8.00
C VAL A 233 -2.18 26.31 -8.40
N ILE A 234 -3.51 26.21 -8.46
CA ILE A 234 -4.24 25.01 -8.87
C ILE A 234 -3.81 24.56 -10.27
N TYR A 235 -3.75 25.49 -11.23
CA TYR A 235 -3.31 25.20 -12.59
C TYR A 235 -1.88 24.63 -12.61
N GLN A 236 -0.95 25.25 -11.89
CA GLN A 236 0.45 24.81 -11.86
C GLN A 236 0.61 23.41 -11.25
N LEU A 237 -0.15 23.08 -10.20
CA LEU A 237 -0.12 21.74 -9.60
C LEU A 237 -0.67 20.67 -10.54
N ARG A 238 -1.79 20.95 -11.22
CA ARG A 238 -2.37 20.06 -12.24
C ARG A 238 -1.42 19.86 -13.41
N TYR A 239 -0.83 20.96 -13.91
CA TYR A 239 0.17 20.91 -14.98
C TYR A 239 1.40 20.08 -14.60
N LEU A 240 1.90 20.24 -13.36
CA LEU A 240 3.00 19.41 -12.86
C LEU A 240 2.64 17.93 -12.79
N ALA A 241 1.42 17.60 -12.34
CA ALA A 241 0.91 16.24 -12.26
C ALA A 241 0.74 15.59 -13.64
N GLU A 242 0.22 16.32 -14.62
CA GLU A 242 0.09 15.87 -16.00
C GLU A 242 1.46 15.58 -16.64
N GLY A 243 2.48 16.36 -16.27
CA GLY A 243 3.86 16.17 -16.74
C GLY A 243 4.70 15.16 -15.94
N ILE A 244 4.09 14.30 -15.11
CA ILE A 244 4.77 13.18 -14.46
C ILE A 244 4.59 11.94 -15.32
N ASP A 245 5.72 11.42 -15.81
CA ASP A 245 5.81 10.14 -16.50
C ASP A 245 5.95 9.02 -15.47
N GLU A 246 5.01 8.08 -15.50
CA GLU A 246 4.91 6.96 -14.56
C GLU A 246 5.55 5.69 -15.13
N THR A 247 6.56 5.85 -15.98
CA THR A 247 7.44 4.76 -16.44
C THR A 247 8.68 4.65 -15.55
N ALA A 248 9.00 3.41 -15.17
CA ALA A 248 10.26 3.12 -14.49
C ALA A 248 11.38 3.13 -15.51
N ASP A 249 12.35 4.03 -15.34
CA ASP A 249 13.53 4.06 -16.19
C ASP A 249 14.39 2.81 -15.89
N SER A 250 14.80 2.07 -16.93
CA SER A 250 15.56 0.83 -16.76
C SER A 250 16.86 1.03 -16.00
N TYR A 251 17.55 2.15 -16.19
CA TYR A 251 18.81 2.44 -15.49
C TYR A 251 18.63 2.57 -13.97
N ILE A 252 17.45 2.99 -13.49
CA ILE A 252 17.16 3.08 -12.03
C ILE A 252 17.01 1.67 -11.46
N VAL A 253 16.39 0.76 -12.21
CA VAL A 253 16.27 -0.65 -11.85
C VAL A 253 17.67 -1.27 -11.77
N ASP A 254 18.48 -1.08 -12.82
CA ASP A 254 19.85 -1.59 -12.90
C ASP A 254 20.72 -1.05 -11.76
N GLU A 255 20.62 0.24 -11.44
CA GLU A 255 21.37 0.86 -10.34
C GLU A 255 21.03 0.21 -8.99
N LEU A 256 19.74 0.00 -8.71
CA LEU A 256 19.29 -0.60 -7.46
C LEU A 256 19.72 -2.06 -7.33
N GLU A 257 19.59 -2.85 -8.39
CA GLU A 257 20.01 -4.26 -8.41
C GLU A 257 21.53 -4.41 -8.19
N ASN A 258 22.34 -3.48 -8.70
CA ASN A 258 23.78 -3.50 -8.53
C ASN A 258 24.26 -2.90 -7.20
N SER A 259 23.45 -2.07 -6.54
CA SER A 259 23.80 -1.40 -5.27
C SER A 259 23.56 -2.23 -4.02
N LEU A 260 22.79 -3.32 -4.13
CA LEU A 260 22.35 -4.16 -3.02
C LEU A 260 22.87 -5.59 -3.14
N PRO A 261 22.91 -6.36 -2.04
CA PRO A 261 23.07 -7.81 -2.13
C PRO A 261 22.01 -8.42 -3.05
N PRO A 262 22.27 -9.59 -3.67
CA PRO A 262 21.36 -10.22 -4.62
C PRO A 262 19.93 -10.28 -4.08
N LEU A 263 19.00 -9.73 -4.86
CA LEU A 263 17.59 -9.69 -4.52
C LEU A 263 16.93 -11.05 -4.82
N GLY A 264 15.90 -11.39 -4.03
CA GLY A 264 15.03 -12.53 -4.35
C GLY A 264 14.18 -12.24 -5.58
N PRO A 265 13.67 -13.28 -6.28
CA PRO A 265 12.94 -13.15 -7.54
C PRO A 265 11.71 -12.24 -7.43
N GLU A 266 11.04 -12.26 -6.27
CA GLU A 266 9.89 -11.39 -6.01
C GLU A 266 10.28 -9.91 -5.98
N ALA A 267 11.35 -9.56 -5.26
CA ALA A 267 11.80 -8.18 -5.14
C ALA A 267 12.30 -7.67 -6.50
N THR A 268 13.07 -8.48 -7.24
CA THR A 268 13.49 -8.18 -8.63
C THR A 268 12.30 -7.91 -9.54
N PHE A 269 11.30 -8.79 -9.54
CA PHE A 269 10.11 -8.63 -10.38
C PHE A 269 9.28 -7.39 -9.99
N ALA A 270 9.16 -7.10 -8.70
CA ALA A 270 8.35 -5.99 -8.21
C ALA A 270 9.03 -4.61 -8.36
N LEU A 271 10.36 -4.56 -8.44
CA LEU A 271 11.13 -3.32 -8.34
C LEU A 271 10.70 -2.21 -9.32
N PRO A 272 10.48 -2.47 -10.62
CA PRO A 272 10.01 -1.44 -11.54
C PRO A 272 8.66 -0.85 -11.11
N ASN A 273 7.75 -1.68 -10.61
CA ASN A 273 6.44 -1.22 -10.16
C ASN A 273 6.53 -0.33 -8.91
N PHE A 274 7.49 -0.57 -8.02
CA PHE A 274 7.71 0.29 -6.86
C PHE A 274 8.38 1.63 -7.23
N ILE A 275 9.16 1.68 -8.31
CA ILE A 275 9.62 2.96 -8.87
C ILE A 275 8.43 3.75 -9.44
N ARG A 276 7.57 3.09 -10.22
CA ARG A 276 6.32 3.67 -10.74
C ARG A 276 5.41 4.15 -9.60
N ALA A 277 5.35 3.40 -8.51
CA ALA A 277 4.60 3.77 -7.31
C ALA A 277 5.01 5.13 -6.75
N GLY A 278 6.32 5.37 -6.61
CA GLY A 278 6.82 6.65 -6.15
C GLY A 278 6.46 7.81 -7.09
N GLN A 279 6.49 7.60 -8.41
CA GLN A 279 6.07 8.62 -9.38
C GLN A 279 4.57 8.89 -9.29
N HIS A 280 3.76 7.84 -9.21
CA HIS A 280 2.30 7.92 -9.06
C HIS A 280 1.90 8.64 -7.77
N ASP A 281 2.56 8.36 -6.66
CA ASP A 281 2.28 9.01 -5.37
C ASP A 281 2.44 10.53 -5.45
N VAL A 282 3.50 11.02 -6.10
CA VAL A 282 3.69 12.47 -6.31
C VAL A 282 2.55 13.05 -7.15
N LYS A 283 2.21 12.40 -8.28
CA LYS A 283 1.14 12.83 -9.19
C LYS A 283 -0.21 12.91 -8.50
N THR A 284 -0.63 11.83 -7.83
CA THR A 284 -1.91 11.76 -7.12
C THR A 284 -1.96 12.79 -5.99
N ASN A 285 -0.87 12.97 -5.23
CA ASN A 285 -0.85 13.98 -4.17
C ASN A 285 -0.95 15.42 -4.71
N LEU A 286 -0.32 15.73 -5.85
CA LEU A 286 -0.45 17.05 -6.47
C LEU A 286 -1.90 17.34 -6.87
N LEU A 287 -2.60 16.34 -7.41
CA LEU A 287 -4.02 16.46 -7.79
C LEU A 287 -4.93 16.61 -6.56
N ILE A 288 -4.68 15.83 -5.50
CA ILE A 288 -5.41 15.95 -4.22
C ILE A 288 -5.20 17.34 -3.62
N ASP A 289 -3.95 17.80 -3.55
CA ASP A 289 -3.59 19.10 -2.98
C ASP A 289 -4.21 20.24 -3.82
N ALA A 290 -4.22 20.13 -5.15
CA ALA A 290 -4.92 21.07 -6.03
C ALA A 290 -6.44 21.11 -5.76
N GLN A 291 -7.08 19.96 -5.57
CA GLN A 291 -8.50 19.89 -5.24
C GLN A 291 -8.81 20.50 -3.86
N GLN A 292 -7.97 20.23 -2.86
CA GLN A 292 -8.12 20.82 -1.53
C GLN A 292 -8.05 22.34 -1.58
N LEU A 293 -7.13 22.91 -2.37
CA LEU A 293 -7.04 24.36 -2.54
C LEU A 293 -8.27 24.93 -3.26
N GLU A 294 -8.79 24.23 -4.27
CA GLU A 294 -10.03 24.61 -4.95
C GLU A 294 -11.22 24.66 -3.97
N ASP A 295 -11.37 23.63 -3.14
CA ASP A 295 -12.42 23.56 -2.13
C ASP A 295 -12.32 24.69 -1.09
N ILE A 296 -11.11 24.99 -0.60
CA ILE A 296 -10.86 26.09 0.33
C ILE A 296 -11.20 27.44 -0.32
N SER A 297 -10.81 27.62 -1.58
CA SER A 297 -11.00 28.87 -2.34
C SER A 297 -12.46 29.15 -2.67
N ASN A 298 -13.27 28.11 -2.79
CA ASN A 298 -14.72 28.21 -3.00
C ASN A 298 -15.48 28.53 -1.70
N LYS A 299 -14.92 28.19 -0.53
CA LYS A 299 -15.60 28.30 0.78
C LYS A 299 -15.22 29.54 1.61
N THR A 300 -14.05 30.16 1.41
CA THR A 300 -13.49 31.17 2.35
C THR A 300 -12.95 32.43 1.66
N GLN A 301 -12.91 33.58 2.36
CA GLN A 301 -12.16 34.77 1.92
C GLN A 301 -10.67 34.45 1.70
N LYS A 302 -10.17 34.77 0.50
CA LYS A 302 -9.28 33.89 -0.28
C LYS A 302 -7.78 33.94 0.02
N ALA A 303 -7.25 35.04 0.55
CA ALA A 303 -5.79 35.24 0.58
C ALA A 303 -5.09 34.56 1.77
N LYS A 304 -5.59 34.76 3.00
CA LYS A 304 -4.94 34.21 4.21
C LYS A 304 -4.98 32.68 4.24
N ALA A 305 -6.11 32.08 3.84
CA ALA A 305 -6.26 30.63 3.76
C ALA A 305 -5.32 30.01 2.72
N MET A 306 -5.14 30.65 1.56
CA MET A 306 -4.19 30.22 0.54
C MET A 306 -2.75 30.26 1.03
N ASN A 307 -2.32 31.32 1.71
CA ASN A 307 -0.93 31.42 2.21
C ASN A 307 -0.60 30.35 3.26
N VAL A 308 -1.55 30.09 4.18
CA VAL A 308 -1.41 29.00 5.17
C VAL A 308 -1.31 27.65 4.46
N TRP A 309 -2.22 27.40 3.52
CA TRP A 309 -2.23 26.17 2.74
C TRP A 309 -0.91 25.99 1.97
N LEU A 310 -0.44 27.02 1.28
CA LEU A 310 0.78 26.96 0.47
C LEU A 310 2.03 26.69 1.33
N THR A 311 2.10 27.31 2.51
CA THR A 311 3.19 27.06 3.48
C THR A 311 3.20 25.60 3.94
N GLN A 312 2.04 25.04 4.25
CA GLN A 312 1.91 23.64 4.69
C GLN A 312 2.22 22.66 3.56
N THR A 313 1.70 22.90 2.36
CA THR A 313 1.94 22.07 1.17
C THR A 313 3.43 22.10 0.79
N LYS A 314 4.07 23.28 0.80
CA LYS A 314 5.52 23.40 0.60
C LYS A 314 6.29 22.55 1.62
N ALA A 315 6.02 22.73 2.92
CA ALA A 315 6.71 21.98 3.97
C ALA A 315 6.52 20.46 3.84
N LYS A 316 5.33 20.01 3.42
CA LYS A 316 5.04 18.60 3.11
C LYS A 316 5.98 18.08 2.02
N TYR A 317 6.06 18.76 0.87
CA TYR A 317 6.87 18.30 -0.26
C TYR A 317 8.38 18.45 -0.02
N GLU A 318 8.82 19.45 0.73
CA GLU A 318 10.22 19.58 1.16
C GLU A 318 10.62 18.43 2.08
N HIS A 319 9.76 18.05 3.03
CA HIS A 319 9.98 16.91 3.88
C HIS A 319 10.03 15.59 3.09
N TRP A 320 9.13 15.41 2.11
CA TRP A 320 9.16 14.24 1.22
C TRP A 320 10.47 14.18 0.43
N LEU A 321 10.93 15.31 -0.10
CA LEU A 321 12.18 15.36 -0.85
C LEU A 321 13.39 15.03 0.05
N ALA A 322 13.41 15.56 1.28
CA ALA A 322 14.47 15.26 2.24
C ALA A 322 14.52 13.77 2.59
N LEU A 323 13.35 13.16 2.83
CA LEU A 323 13.27 11.73 3.15
C LEU A 323 13.62 10.85 1.95
N ALA A 324 13.14 11.18 0.75
CA ALA A 324 13.51 10.46 -0.47
C ALA A 324 15.02 10.53 -0.73
N LYS A 325 15.66 11.67 -0.42
CA LYS A 325 17.13 11.79 -0.46
C LYS A 325 17.80 10.92 0.59
N ALA A 326 17.30 10.91 1.84
CA ALA A 326 17.87 10.11 2.90
C ALA A 326 17.80 8.60 2.56
N VAL A 327 16.62 8.11 2.18
CA VAL A 327 16.41 6.69 1.84
C VAL A 327 17.28 6.24 0.67
N THR A 328 17.61 7.13 -0.27
CA THR A 328 18.43 6.83 -1.47
C THR A 328 19.92 7.15 -1.31
N ALA A 329 20.38 7.49 -0.10
CA ALA A 329 21.79 7.80 0.15
C ALA A 329 22.66 6.57 0.47
N HIS A 330 22.01 5.45 0.82
CA HIS A 330 22.64 4.16 1.11
C HIS A 330 22.35 3.18 0.00
#